data_AF-A0AAE3J7R0-F1
#
_entry.id   AF-A0AAE3J7R0-F1
#
_cell.length_a   1.000
_cell.length_b   1.000
_cell.length_c   1.000
_cell.angle_alpha   90.00
_cell.angle_beta   90.00
_cell.angle_gamma   90.00
#
_symmetry.space_group_name_H-M   'P 1'
#
loop_
_entity.id
_entity.type
_entity.pdbx_description
1 polymer ?
#
loop_
_entity_poly.entity_id
_entity_poly.type
_entity_poly.pdbx_seq_one_letter_code
_entity_poly.pdbx_strand_id
1 'polypeptide(L)'
;MTALLADHNQSEKSMMYLIQREGKQILYAHDTGIFPESTWKFLEGKYLDLASLDCTALSRDWRQGHMGFQAVDEVRDRLKEMGCIDGKTTLVLNHLAHYGDFTHEKICALENPKGYEVAYDGCSFEI
;
A
#
# COMPACT_ATOMS: atom_id res chain seq x y z
N MET A 1 -7.66 4.49 -15.61
CA MET A 1 -7.60 3.54 -14.48
C MET A 1 -7.35 2.15 -15.03
N THR A 2 -6.49 1.38 -14.38
CA THR A 2 -6.16 0.00 -14.75
C THR A 2 -6.32 -0.89 -13.52
N ALA A 3 -7.07 -1.99 -13.66
CA ALA A 3 -7.21 -2.98 -12.59
C ALA A 3 -6.02 -3.95 -12.60
N LEU A 4 -5.47 -4.23 -11.43
CA LEU A 4 -4.32 -5.10 -11.20
C LEU A 4 -4.74 -6.21 -10.24
N LEU A 5 -4.17 -7.41 -10.40
CA LEU A 5 -4.54 -8.53 -9.53
C LEU A 5 -4.03 -8.28 -8.11
N ALA A 6 -4.89 -8.49 -7.11
CA ALA A 6 -4.55 -8.48 -5.70
C ALA A 6 -4.35 -9.91 -5.17
N ASP A 7 -3.58 -10.06 -4.10
CA ASP A 7 -3.56 -11.30 -3.31
C ASP A 7 -4.54 -11.17 -2.13
N HIS A 8 -5.81 -11.55 -2.32
CA HIS A 8 -6.81 -11.41 -1.26
C HIS A 8 -7.71 -12.65 -1.15
N ASN A 9 -8.97 -12.57 -1.61
CA ASN A 9 -9.88 -13.70 -1.54
C ASN A 9 -9.62 -14.68 -2.68
N GLN A 10 -9.07 -15.85 -2.38
CA GLN A 10 -8.67 -16.86 -3.39
C GLN A 10 -9.82 -17.43 -4.21
N SER A 11 -11.05 -17.40 -3.70
CA SER A 11 -12.23 -17.84 -4.47
C SER A 11 -12.71 -16.80 -5.48
N GLU A 12 -12.15 -15.58 -5.43
CA GLU A 12 -12.53 -14.44 -6.25
C GLU A 12 -11.31 -13.83 -6.96
N LYS A 13 -11.57 -12.93 -7.92
CA LYS A 13 -10.52 -12.10 -8.52
C LYS A 13 -10.54 -10.74 -7.87
N SER A 14 -9.85 -10.62 -6.75
CA SER A 14 -9.65 -9.35 -6.04
C SER A 14 -8.72 -8.44 -6.85
N MET A 15 -9.00 -7.14 -6.84
CA MET A 15 -8.31 -6.16 -7.70
C MET A 15 -7.80 -4.96 -6.91
N MET A 16 -6.60 -4.51 -7.24
CA MET A 16 -6.06 -3.19 -6.94
C MET A 16 -6.20 -2.28 -8.15
N TYR A 17 -5.96 -0.99 -7.99
CA TYR A 17 -6.12 -0.02 -9.08
C TYR A 17 -4.90 0.89 -9.24
N LEU A 18 -4.39 0.99 -10.46
CA LEU A 18 -3.55 2.10 -10.88
C LEU A 18 -4.44 3.18 -11.50
N ILE A 19 -4.50 4.35 -10.87
CA ILE A 19 -5.29 5.49 -11.30
C ILE A 19 -4.32 6.51 -11.90
N GLN A 20 -4.63 7.03 -13.08
CA GLN A 20 -3.78 7.98 -13.78
C GLN A 20 -4.61 9.19 -14.19
N ARG A 21 -4.10 10.38 -13.92
CA ARG A 21 -4.74 11.65 -14.30
C ARG A 21 -3.68 12.72 -14.46
N GLU A 22 -3.73 13.47 -15.56
CA GLU A 22 -2.89 14.68 -15.77
C GLU A 22 -1.37 14.41 -15.54
N GLY A 23 -0.90 13.22 -15.93
CA GLY A 23 0.50 12.82 -15.76
C GLY A 23 0.85 12.24 -14.39
N LYS A 24 -0.07 12.27 -13.44
CA LYS A 24 0.07 11.73 -12.08
C LYS A 24 -0.45 10.31 -11.96
N GLN A 25 0.16 9.50 -11.11
CA GLN A 25 -0.20 8.10 -10.90
C GLN A 25 -0.38 7.77 -9.41
N ILE A 26 -1.52 7.14 -9.11
CA ILE A 26 -1.85 6.60 -7.78
C ILE A 26 -1.95 5.08 -7.89
N LEU A 27 -1.25 4.37 -7.01
CA LEU A 27 -1.54 2.97 -6.73
C LEU A 27 -2.47 2.88 -5.52
N TYR A 28 -3.67 2.36 -5.71
CA TYR A 28 -4.64 2.05 -4.66
C TYR A 28 -4.66 0.53 -4.44
N ALA A 29 -3.93 0.08 -3.44
CA ALA A 29 -3.58 -1.33 -3.20
C ALA A 29 -4.31 -1.90 -1.97
N HIS A 30 -5.63 -1.98 -2.08
CA HIS A 30 -6.54 -2.53 -1.06
C HIS A 30 -7.62 -3.41 -1.70
N ASP A 31 -7.99 -4.56 -1.13
CA ASP A 31 -7.31 -5.31 -0.07
C ASP A 31 -6.29 -6.27 -0.69
N THR A 32 -5.13 -6.47 -0.07
CA THR A 32 -4.09 -7.35 -0.63
C THR A 32 -3.02 -7.76 0.39
N GLY A 33 -2.46 -8.96 0.22
CA GLY A 33 -1.13 -9.35 0.66
C GLY A 33 -0.03 -8.83 -0.28
N ILE A 34 1.15 -9.45 -0.23
CA ILE A 34 2.24 -9.18 -1.18
C ILE A 34 1.72 -9.37 -2.61
N PHE A 35 1.99 -8.42 -3.49
CA PHE A 35 1.35 -8.41 -4.81
C PHE A 35 1.70 -9.68 -5.61
N PRO A 36 0.77 -10.20 -6.42
CA PRO A 36 1.06 -11.24 -7.39
C PRO A 36 2.15 -10.80 -8.38
N GLU A 37 2.98 -11.74 -8.85
CA GLU A 37 4.06 -11.44 -9.80
C GLU A 37 3.59 -10.78 -11.11
N SER A 38 2.35 -11.05 -11.55
CA SER A 38 1.76 -10.36 -12.69
C SER A 38 1.59 -8.85 -12.44
N THR A 39 1.28 -8.47 -11.20
CA THR A 39 1.14 -7.08 -10.79
C THR A 39 2.51 -6.42 -10.63
N TRP A 40 3.49 -7.11 -10.03
CA TRP A 40 4.87 -6.61 -9.98
C TRP A 40 5.42 -6.31 -11.37
N LYS A 41 5.30 -7.27 -12.28
CA LYS A 41 5.72 -7.10 -13.68
C LYS A 41 5.00 -5.95 -14.37
N PHE A 42 3.72 -5.73 -14.08
CA PHE A 42 2.99 -4.60 -14.63
C PHE A 42 3.52 -3.25 -14.11
N LEU A 43 3.96 -3.17 -12.86
CA LEU A 43 4.44 -1.94 -12.24
C LEU A 43 5.85 -1.54 -12.73
N GLU A 44 6.64 -2.47 -13.27
CA GLU A 44 7.96 -2.18 -13.85
C GLU A 44 7.92 -0.96 -14.80
N GLY A 45 8.84 -0.02 -14.59
CA GLY A 45 8.96 1.19 -15.41
C GLY A 45 7.88 2.26 -15.17
N LYS A 46 7.01 2.10 -14.17
CA LYS A 46 6.03 3.11 -13.76
C LYS A 46 6.51 3.86 -12.53
N TYR A 47 6.38 5.17 -12.53
CA TYR A 47 6.56 6.00 -11.34
C TYR A 47 5.20 6.27 -10.69
N LEU A 48 5.14 6.19 -9.36
CA LEU A 48 3.96 6.43 -8.53
C LEU A 48 4.17 7.72 -7.74
N ASP A 49 3.25 8.66 -7.88
CA ASP A 49 3.21 9.87 -7.06
C ASP A 49 2.62 9.58 -5.67
N LEU A 50 1.68 8.63 -5.60
CA LEU A 50 1.11 8.12 -4.34
C LEU A 50 0.89 6.62 -4.40
N ALA A 51 1.18 5.92 -3.31
CA ALA A 51 0.76 4.54 -3.09
C ALA A 51 0.02 4.41 -1.76
N SER A 52 -1.24 4.00 -1.82
CA SER A 52 -2.05 3.66 -0.65
C SER A 52 -2.02 2.15 -0.48
N LEU A 53 -1.48 1.66 0.64
CA LEU A 53 -1.14 0.26 0.89
C LEU A 53 -1.98 -0.34 2.02
N ASP A 54 -2.43 -1.58 1.84
CA ASP A 54 -3.09 -2.37 2.88
C ASP A 54 -2.16 -2.53 4.09
N CYS A 55 -2.66 -2.23 5.29
CA CYS A 55 -1.94 -2.51 6.53
C CYS A 55 -2.89 -3.09 7.60
N THR A 56 -3.83 -3.92 7.17
CA THR A 56 -4.88 -4.49 8.02
C THR A 56 -4.30 -5.27 9.20
N ALA A 57 -3.21 -5.99 8.99
CA ALA A 57 -2.66 -6.89 9.98
C ALA A 57 -1.82 -6.18 11.06
N LEU A 58 -1.50 -4.89 10.89
CA LEU A 58 -0.69 -4.10 11.82
C LEU A 58 0.61 -4.83 12.19
N SER A 59 0.85 -5.11 13.48
CA SER A 59 2.06 -5.80 13.94
C SER A 59 2.11 -7.30 13.67
N ARG A 60 1.05 -7.88 13.09
CA ARG A 60 1.04 -9.31 12.76
C ARG A 60 1.82 -9.56 11.48
N ASP A 61 2.52 -10.68 11.44
CA ASP A 61 3.38 -11.05 10.33
C ASP A 61 2.60 -11.70 9.18
N TRP A 62 1.67 -10.95 8.59
CA TRP A 62 0.85 -11.39 7.46
C TRP A 62 1.41 -10.87 6.15
N ARG A 63 1.55 -11.78 5.19
CA ARG A 63 1.98 -11.50 3.80
C ARG A 63 0.97 -11.96 2.76
N GLN A 64 -0.09 -12.66 3.17
CA GLN A 64 -1.12 -13.22 2.30
C GLN A 64 -2.49 -12.70 2.72
N GLY A 65 -3.33 -12.36 1.75
CA GLY A 65 -4.67 -11.83 2.02
C GLY A 65 -4.68 -10.35 2.41
N HIS A 66 -3.90 -10.01 3.43
CA HIS A 66 -3.64 -8.65 3.90
C HIS A 66 -2.17 -8.52 4.33
N MET A 67 -1.73 -7.28 4.58
CA MET A 67 -0.37 -6.99 5.02
C MET A 67 -0.31 -6.45 6.45
N GLY A 68 0.78 -6.80 7.15
CA GLY A 68 1.23 -6.10 8.36
C GLY A 68 2.41 -5.18 8.07
N PHE A 69 2.94 -4.49 9.09
CA PHE A 69 4.01 -3.50 8.96
C PHE A 69 5.23 -4.05 8.20
N GLN A 70 5.65 -5.28 8.50
CA GLN A 70 6.80 -5.90 7.84
C GLN A 70 6.54 -6.17 6.35
N ALA A 71 5.35 -6.64 6.00
CA ALA A 71 4.99 -6.91 4.61
C ALA A 71 4.83 -5.61 3.79
N VAL A 72 4.31 -4.55 4.41
CA VAL A 72 4.26 -3.22 3.78
C VAL A 72 5.67 -2.67 3.54
N ASP A 73 6.59 -2.85 4.50
CA ASP A 73 8.00 -2.49 4.33
C ASP A 73 8.63 -3.26 3.15
N GLU A 74 8.36 -4.57 3.00
CA GLU A 74 8.81 -5.36 1.85
C GLU A 74 8.26 -4.84 0.51
N VAL A 75 6.97 -4.48 0.47
CA VAL A 75 6.33 -3.89 -0.73
C VAL A 75 6.96 -2.55 -1.08
N ARG A 76 7.13 -1.66 -0.10
CA ARG A 76 7.80 -0.36 -0.29
C ARG A 76 9.21 -0.56 -0.84
N ASP A 77 9.98 -1.46 -0.24
CA ASP A 77 11.38 -1.64 -0.60
C ASP A 77 11.50 -2.22 -2.02
N ARG A 78 10.66 -3.19 -2.40
CA ARG A 78 10.61 -3.70 -3.79
C ARG A 78 10.19 -2.62 -4.78
N LEU A 79 9.18 -1.80 -4.46
CA LEU A 79 8.78 -0.66 -5.31
C LEU A 79 9.94 0.34 -5.49
N LYS A 80 10.70 0.60 -4.43
CA LYS A 80 11.85 1.50 -4.45
C LYS A 80 12.99 0.93 -5.30
N GLU A 81 13.30 -0.35 -5.14
CA GLU A 81 14.30 -1.06 -5.95
C GLU A 81 13.94 -1.07 -7.44
N MET A 82 12.65 -1.21 -7.77
CA MET A 82 12.13 -1.12 -9.13
C MET A 82 12.12 0.31 -9.71
N GLY A 83 12.47 1.33 -8.91
CA GLY A 83 12.41 2.73 -9.29
C GLY A 83 10.97 3.26 -9.43
N CYS A 84 9.99 2.56 -8.87
CA CYS A 84 8.59 2.95 -8.93
C CYS A 84 8.24 4.08 -7.95
N ILE A 85 9.00 4.19 -6.87
CA ILE A 85 8.83 5.23 -5.85
C ILE A 85 10.17 5.87 -5.52
N ASP A 86 10.11 7.10 -5.04
CA ASP A 86 11.28 7.82 -4.52
C ASP A 86 10.91 8.63 -3.26
N GLY A 87 11.81 9.50 -2.81
CA GLY A 87 11.56 10.36 -1.65
C GLY A 87 10.48 11.43 -1.84
N LYS A 88 9.89 11.55 -3.04
CA LYS A 88 8.76 12.44 -3.33
C LYS A 88 7.43 11.69 -3.42
N THR A 89 7.46 10.36 -3.52
CA THR A 89 6.25 9.55 -3.49
C THR A 89 5.59 9.63 -2.12
N THR A 90 4.29 9.89 -2.08
CA THR A 90 3.49 9.79 -0.85
C THR A 90 3.14 8.33 -0.60
N LEU A 91 3.55 7.76 0.52
CA LEU A 91 3.21 6.39 0.92
C LEU A 91 2.18 6.44 2.04
N VAL A 92 1.00 5.87 1.81
CA VAL A 92 -0.12 5.91 2.76
C VAL A 92 -0.41 4.51 3.27
N LEU A 93 -0.49 4.33 4.60
CA LEU A 93 -1.04 3.13 5.21
C LEU A 93 -2.53 3.33 5.46
N ASN A 94 -3.35 2.36 5.02
CA ASN A 94 -4.79 2.40 5.18
C ASN A 94 -5.37 0.99 5.41
N HIS A 95 -6.70 0.89 5.54
CA HIS A 95 -7.44 -0.35 5.82
C HIS A 95 -7.02 -0.99 7.16
N LEU A 96 -6.85 -0.17 8.19
CA LEU A 96 -6.30 -0.57 9.49
C LEU A 96 -7.35 -1.33 10.31
N ALA A 97 -7.05 -2.56 10.74
CA ALA A 97 -7.94 -3.28 11.65
C ALA A 97 -7.88 -2.75 13.08
N HIS A 98 -8.91 -3.04 13.86
CA HIS A 98 -9.00 -2.66 15.27
C HIS A 98 -8.32 -3.67 16.21
N TYR A 99 -7.10 -4.13 15.90
CA TYR A 99 -6.41 -5.08 16.78
C TYR A 99 -5.93 -4.43 18.08
N GLY A 100 -6.12 -5.16 19.18
CA GLY A 100 -5.87 -4.71 20.54
C GLY A 100 -4.51 -4.04 20.73
N ASP A 101 -4.59 -2.84 21.31
CA ASP A 101 -3.54 -1.88 21.67
C ASP A 101 -2.97 -0.94 20.59
N PHE A 102 -3.46 -0.99 19.35
CA PHE A 102 -3.10 0.02 18.34
C PHE A 102 -4.17 1.12 18.23
N THR A 103 -3.85 2.28 18.78
CA THR A 103 -4.53 3.54 18.44
C THR A 103 -3.91 4.12 17.17
N HIS A 104 -4.64 4.99 16.46
CA HIS A 104 -4.07 5.74 15.32
C HIS A 104 -2.77 6.45 15.69
N GLU A 105 -2.73 7.10 16.86
CA GLU A 105 -1.53 7.76 17.40
C GLU A 105 -0.34 6.81 17.54
N LYS A 106 -0.56 5.58 18.04
CA LYS A 106 0.50 4.57 18.17
C LYS A 106 1.02 4.11 16.81
N ILE A 107 0.14 3.96 15.83
CA ILE A 107 0.54 3.59 14.47
C ILE A 107 1.36 4.73 13.85
N CYS A 108 0.91 5.98 13.96
CA CYS A 108 1.67 7.16 13.54
C CYS A 108 3.05 7.22 14.18
N ALA A 109 3.15 7.00 15.50
CA ALA A 109 4.42 7.04 16.21
C ALA A 109 5.43 6.00 15.72
N LEU A 110 4.96 4.86 15.21
CA LEU A 110 5.80 3.77 14.70
C LEU A 110 6.14 3.92 13.21
N GLU A 111 5.16 4.33 12.40
CA GLU A 111 5.26 4.23 10.93
C GLU A 111 5.61 5.58 10.27
N ASN A 112 5.26 6.73 10.85
CA ASN A 112 5.66 8.04 10.31
C ASN A 112 7.19 8.22 10.22
N PRO A 113 8.00 7.78 11.21
CA PRO A 113 9.46 7.85 11.10
C PRO A 113 10.05 7.05 9.93
N LYS A 114 9.29 6.09 9.36
CA LYS A 114 9.67 5.31 8.18
C LYS A 114 9.26 5.98 6.85
N GLY A 115 8.57 7.12 6.92
CA GLY A 115 8.11 7.88 5.75
C GLY A 115 6.69 7.51 5.27
N TYR A 116 5.89 6.86 6.12
CA TYR A 116 4.48 6.61 5.83
C TYR A 116 3.58 7.71 6.40
N GLU A 117 2.48 7.98 5.70
CA GLU A 117 1.32 8.71 6.21
C GLU A 117 0.24 7.72 6.64
N VAL A 118 -0.28 7.82 7.86
CA VAL A 118 -1.32 6.90 8.36
C VAL A 118 -2.69 7.53 8.14
N ALA A 119 -3.47 6.97 7.21
CA ALA A 119 -4.79 7.49 6.85
C ALA A 119 -5.77 7.48 8.02
N TYR A 120 -6.75 8.38 7.96
CA TYR A 120 -7.90 8.45 8.86
C TYR A 120 -9.12 9.00 8.11
N ASP A 121 -10.32 8.76 8.63
CA ASP A 121 -11.55 9.22 8.00
C ASP A 121 -11.55 10.76 7.85
N GLY A 122 -11.66 11.22 6.60
CA GLY A 122 -11.63 12.65 6.26
C GLY A 122 -10.26 13.22 5.89
N CYS A 123 -9.19 12.41 5.91
CA CYS A 123 -7.89 12.85 5.40
C CYS A 123 -7.92 13.08 3.87
N SER A 124 -7.08 13.99 3.39
CA SER A 124 -6.94 14.33 1.98
C SER A 124 -5.47 14.40 1.59
N PHE A 125 -5.13 13.87 0.42
CA PHE A 125 -3.79 13.92 -0.15
C PHE A 125 -3.83 14.62 -1.51
N GLU A 126 -2.89 15.54 -1.75
CA GLU A 126 -2.72 16.24 -3.02
C GLU A 126 -1.40 15.82 -3.67
N ILE A 127 -1.43 15.51 -4.97
CA ILE A 127 -0.27 15.05 -5.74
C ILE A 127 -0.21 15.65 -7.14
#